data_AF-A0A0F9HST9-F1
#
_entry.id   AF-A0A0F9HST9-F1
#
_cell.length_a   1.000
_cell.length_b   1.000
_cell.length_c   1.000
_cell.angle_alpha   90.00
_cell.angle_beta   90.00
_cell.angle_gamma   90.00
#
_symmetry.space_group_name_H-M   'P 1'
#
loop_
_entity.id
_entity.type
_entity.pdbx_description
1 polymer ?
#
loop_
_entity_poly.entity_id
_entity_poly.type
_entity_poly.pdbx_seq_one_letter_code
_entity_poly.pdbx_strand_id
1 'polypeptide(L)'
;MPGNHWSPEELELVDLLYRDASWAALKVALPARSSKAIRLRGRKRGIERFNCARSWSSRDNAMLECGWCCGFEIGYLSEILGRSGNAIKTQRAKIGLASRKHRWTPEEDRRVLRLYPSAPWSEILKAIPGRSKPAIAERARKLGVRRISWEVAKHENRSSWWNEGDQEQLCKGLYLGFPIELIAALLGRPLESVVRRAIKTGLWRKPLFACMSPDNDDVNYLDDGPYEHYDPLWAQQPHPWDREVP
;
A
#
# COMPACT_ATOMS: atom_id res chain seq x y z
N MET A 1 -10.64 40.09 41.71
CA MET A 1 -9.51 39.84 40.78
C MET A 1 -8.75 38.62 41.28
N PRO A 2 -8.58 37.53 40.51
CA PRO A 2 -7.72 36.42 40.91
C PRO A 2 -6.27 36.92 41.04
N GLY A 3 -5.66 36.69 42.19
CA GLY A 3 -4.53 37.49 42.68
C GLY A 3 -3.24 37.37 41.87
N ASN A 4 -2.43 38.43 41.91
CA ASN A 4 -1.10 38.51 41.31
C ASN A 4 -0.05 37.61 42.01
N HIS A 5 -0.43 36.99 43.13
CA HIS A 5 0.38 36.10 43.94
C HIS A 5 0.29 34.66 43.41
N TRP A 6 1.44 33.98 43.31
CA TRP A 6 1.55 32.57 42.96
C TRP A 6 1.62 31.75 44.25
N SER A 7 0.83 30.68 44.36
CA SER A 7 0.92 29.77 45.51
C SER A 7 2.16 28.85 45.42
N PRO A 8 2.64 28.28 46.54
CA PRO A 8 3.76 27.34 46.52
C PRO A 8 3.54 26.16 45.56
N GLU A 9 2.32 25.62 45.53
CA GLU A 9 1.92 24.49 44.69
C GLU A 9 1.93 24.87 43.20
N GLU A 10 1.45 26.07 42.85
CA GLU A 10 1.55 26.58 41.47
C GLU A 10 3.01 26.79 41.03
N LEU A 11 3.92 27.09 41.96
CA LEU A 11 5.35 27.22 41.66
C LEU A 11 6.00 25.87 41.42
N GLU A 12 5.71 24.87 42.26
CA GLU A 12 6.17 23.50 42.08
C GLU A 12 5.68 22.91 40.73
N LEU A 13 4.41 23.14 40.39
CA LEU A 13 3.86 22.77 39.08
C LEU A 13 4.57 23.51 37.91
N VAL A 14 4.95 24.78 38.07
CA VAL A 14 5.76 25.49 37.08
C VAL A 14 7.14 24.84 36.95
N ASP A 15 7.81 24.53 38.06
CA ASP A 15 9.16 23.96 38.02
C ASP A 15 9.18 22.56 37.37
N LEU A 16 8.18 21.72 37.69
CA LEU A 16 8.09 20.33 37.23
C LEU A 16 7.53 20.18 35.81
N LEU A 17 6.71 21.13 35.34
CA LEU A 17 6.03 21.03 34.03
C LEU A 17 6.52 22.02 32.98
N TYR A 18 7.02 23.21 33.35
CA TYR A 18 7.21 24.30 32.38
C TYR A 18 8.24 24.01 31.30
N ARG A 19 9.29 23.23 31.61
CA ARG A 19 10.34 22.85 30.66
C ARG A 19 9.78 22.01 29.51
N ASP A 20 9.12 20.89 29.81
CA ASP A 20 8.82 19.84 28.84
C ASP A 20 7.33 19.69 28.47
N ALA A 21 6.39 20.12 29.31
CA ALA A 21 4.97 19.85 29.09
C ALA A 21 4.36 20.64 27.91
N SER A 22 3.33 20.08 27.27
CA SER A 22 2.55 20.78 26.24
C SER A 22 1.77 21.98 26.83
N TRP A 23 1.38 22.94 25.97
CA TRP A 23 0.55 24.06 26.42
C TRP A 23 -0.85 23.63 26.91
N ALA A 24 -1.39 22.54 26.36
CA ALA A 24 -2.63 21.93 26.85
C ALA A 24 -2.47 21.40 28.28
N ALA A 25 -1.43 20.59 28.53
CA ALA A 25 -1.14 20.07 29.87
C ALA A 25 -0.91 21.18 30.91
N LEU A 26 -0.16 22.24 30.57
CA LEU A 26 0.01 23.40 31.45
C LEU A 26 -1.29 24.18 31.70
N LYS A 27 -2.21 24.19 30.74
CA LYS A 27 -3.51 24.84 30.91
C LYS A 27 -4.46 24.03 31.79
N VAL A 28 -4.35 22.70 31.79
CA VAL A 28 -5.05 21.82 32.74
C VAL A 28 -4.44 21.94 34.14
N ALA A 29 -3.11 21.98 34.27
CA ALA A 29 -2.42 22.08 35.56
C ALA A 29 -2.53 23.47 36.22
N LEU A 30 -2.61 24.54 35.44
CA LEU A 30 -2.68 25.93 35.93
C LEU A 30 -3.89 26.66 35.31
N PRO A 31 -5.14 26.22 35.59
CA PRO A 31 -6.33 26.69 34.88
C PRO A 31 -6.62 28.18 35.15
N ALA A 32 -6.36 28.64 36.38
CA ALA A 32 -6.50 30.03 36.78
C ALA A 32 -5.47 30.99 36.15
N ARG A 33 -4.44 30.49 35.45
CA ARG A 33 -3.35 31.30 34.90
C ARG A 33 -3.43 31.45 33.39
N SER A 34 -3.17 32.66 32.91
CA SER A 34 -3.02 32.92 31.48
C SER A 34 -1.69 32.37 30.97
N SER A 35 -1.63 31.96 29.70
CA SER A 35 -0.39 31.44 29.09
C SER A 35 0.76 32.47 29.13
N LYS A 36 0.43 33.77 29.13
CA LYS A 36 1.37 34.88 29.34
C LYS A 36 1.93 34.89 30.77
N ALA A 37 1.09 34.72 31.79
CA ALA A 37 1.52 34.65 33.18
C ALA A 37 2.43 33.45 33.44
N ILE A 38 2.06 32.26 32.95
CA ILE A 38 2.87 31.03 33.05
C ILE A 38 4.25 31.22 32.39
N ARG A 39 4.29 31.81 31.19
CA ARG A 39 5.55 32.09 30.46
C ARG A 39 6.45 33.07 31.19
N LEU A 40 5.89 34.14 31.75
CA LEU A 40 6.64 35.11 32.56
C LEU A 40 7.19 34.46 33.83
N ARG A 41 6.40 33.60 34.49
CA ARG A 41 6.84 32.93 35.71
C ARG A 41 7.96 31.90 35.47
N GLY A 42 7.83 31.06 34.44
CA GLY A 42 8.88 30.10 34.06
C GLY A 42 10.20 30.79 33.73
N ARG A 43 10.16 31.91 32.98
CA ARG A 43 11.35 32.76 32.76
C ARG A 43 11.92 33.34 34.06
N LYS A 44 11.07 33.81 34.99
CA LYS A 44 11.51 34.34 36.29
C LYS A 44 12.09 33.26 37.22
N ARG A 45 11.79 31.98 36.99
CA ARG A 45 12.45 30.82 37.65
C ARG A 45 13.74 30.39 36.96
N GLY A 46 14.17 31.05 35.87
CA GLY A 46 15.36 30.67 35.10
C GLY A 46 15.18 29.41 34.24
N ILE A 47 13.93 28.94 34.07
CA ILE A 47 13.65 27.70 33.34
C ILE A 47 13.53 28.02 31.85
N GLU A 48 14.52 27.60 31.08
CA GLU A 48 14.37 27.54 29.62
C GLU A 48 13.36 26.46 29.24
N ARG A 49 12.44 26.82 28.34
CA ARG A 49 11.42 25.91 27.83
C ARG A 49 11.98 25.10 26.68
N PHE A 50 11.87 23.78 26.75
CA PHE A 50 12.22 22.89 25.66
C PHE A 50 11.33 23.18 24.44
N ASN A 51 11.91 23.23 23.24
CA ASN A 51 11.15 23.46 22.02
C ASN A 51 10.43 22.16 21.60
N CYS A 52 9.33 21.87 22.28
CA CYS A 52 8.44 20.73 22.04
C CYS A 52 7.71 20.77 20.68
N ALA A 53 8.01 21.74 19.80
CA ALA A 53 7.60 21.67 18.39
C ALA A 53 8.70 21.05 17.51
N ARG A 54 9.99 21.27 17.84
CA ARG A 54 11.16 20.82 17.05
C ARG A 54 11.77 19.50 17.54
N SER A 55 11.77 19.24 18.85
CA SER A 55 12.51 18.13 19.46
C SER A 55 11.61 17.30 20.36
N TRP A 56 11.93 16.02 20.57
CA TRP A 56 11.21 15.12 21.48
C TRP A 56 11.94 15.05 22.83
N SER A 57 11.23 15.33 23.93
CA SER A 57 11.78 15.20 25.28
C SER A 57 11.72 13.75 25.78
N SER A 58 12.49 13.44 26.82
CA SER A 58 12.39 12.15 27.52
C SER A 58 10.98 11.91 28.07
N ARG A 59 10.29 12.99 28.48
CA ARG A 59 8.89 12.94 28.91
C ARG A 59 7.96 12.59 27.77
N ASP A 60 8.14 13.17 26.58
CA ASP A 60 7.34 12.84 25.40
C ASP A 60 7.51 11.37 24.98
N ASN A 61 8.74 10.86 25.05
CA ASN A 61 9.02 9.45 24.77
C ASN A 61 8.35 8.54 25.81
N ALA A 62 8.48 8.82 27.10
CA ALA A 62 7.80 8.04 28.15
C ALA A 62 6.27 8.07 28.02
N MET A 63 5.67 9.22 27.71
CA MET A 63 4.23 9.33 27.45
C MET A 63 3.82 8.56 26.19
N LEU A 64 4.65 8.57 25.14
CA LEU A 64 4.44 7.78 23.93
C LEU A 64 4.58 6.28 24.20
N GLU A 65 5.56 5.83 24.98
CA GLU A 65 5.76 4.44 25.38
C GLU A 65 4.62 3.92 26.24
N CYS A 66 4.30 4.60 27.34
CA CYS A 66 3.17 4.25 28.21
C CYS A 66 1.86 4.21 27.42
N GLY A 67 1.57 5.26 26.64
CA GLY A 67 0.36 5.30 25.82
C GLY A 67 0.34 4.26 24.70
N TRP A 68 1.51 3.87 24.17
CA TRP A 68 1.61 2.80 23.17
C TRP A 68 1.39 1.42 23.78
N CYS A 69 1.90 1.17 24.99
CA CYS A 69 1.68 -0.04 25.77
C CYS A 69 0.23 -0.16 26.25
N CYS A 70 -0.38 0.92 26.76
CA CYS A 70 -1.76 0.98 27.24
C CYS A 70 -2.84 0.99 26.12
N GLY A 71 -2.46 0.73 24.87
CA GLY A 71 -3.43 0.55 23.77
C GLY A 71 -4.00 1.83 23.16
N PHE A 72 -3.69 3.04 23.66
CA PHE A 72 -4.27 4.29 23.16
C PHE A 72 -4.07 4.51 21.65
N GLU A 73 -5.06 5.14 21.03
CA GLU A 73 -5.04 5.44 19.60
C GLU A 73 -4.09 6.60 19.25
N ILE A 74 -3.65 6.63 17.98
CA ILE A 74 -2.76 7.68 17.49
C ILE A 74 -3.42 9.06 17.58
N GLY A 75 -4.75 9.17 17.43
CA GLY A 75 -5.49 10.44 17.58
C GLY A 75 -5.37 11.02 18.98
N TYR A 76 -5.64 10.20 20.01
CA TYR A 76 -5.52 10.59 21.42
C TYR A 76 -4.08 10.98 21.80
N LEU A 77 -3.09 10.22 21.31
CA LEU A 77 -1.68 10.57 21.48
C LEU A 77 -1.31 11.88 20.74
N SER A 78 -1.94 12.16 19.60
CA SER A 78 -1.79 13.40 18.82
C SER A 78 -2.18 14.62 19.64
N GLU A 79 -3.30 14.53 20.35
CA GLU A 79 -3.87 15.59 21.18
C GLU A 79 -3.02 15.84 22.44
N ILE A 80 -2.72 14.80 23.22
CA ILE A 80 -1.93 14.92 24.46
C ILE A 80 -0.54 15.50 24.20
N LEU A 81 0.16 14.97 23.18
CA LEU A 81 1.52 15.38 22.83
C LEU A 81 1.56 16.70 22.04
N GLY A 82 0.42 17.18 21.53
CA GLY A 82 0.35 18.35 20.65
C GLY A 82 1.14 18.18 19.35
N ARG A 83 1.18 16.96 18.81
CA ARG A 83 1.94 16.58 17.60
C ARG A 83 1.01 16.03 16.54
N SER A 84 1.43 16.08 15.27
CA SER A 84 0.70 15.36 14.21
C SER A 84 0.85 13.84 14.38
N GLY A 85 -0.20 13.09 13.99
CA GLY A 85 -0.17 11.63 14.02
C GLY A 85 0.96 11.00 13.17
N ASN A 86 1.50 11.73 12.18
CA ASN A 86 2.68 11.30 11.43
C ASN A 86 3.98 11.47 12.23
N ALA A 87 4.16 12.59 12.96
CA ALA A 87 5.30 12.76 13.85
C ALA A 87 5.35 11.66 14.94
N ILE A 88 4.19 11.25 15.47
CA ILE A 88 4.07 10.13 16.41
C ILE A 88 4.51 8.80 15.78
N LYS A 89 4.04 8.48 14.56
CA LYS A 89 4.44 7.25 13.85
C LYS A 89 5.95 7.18 13.64
N THR A 90 6.56 8.30 13.25
CA THR A 90 8.00 8.43 13.01
C THR A 90 8.80 8.30 14.31
N GLN A 91 8.41 9.02 15.37
CA GLN A 91 9.12 8.92 16.65
C GLN A 91 9.00 7.53 17.25
N ARG A 92 7.79 6.92 17.27
CA ARG A 92 7.59 5.54 17.71
C ARG A 92 8.54 4.57 17.00
N ALA A 93 8.74 4.73 15.69
CA ALA A 93 9.72 3.93 14.95
C ALA A 93 11.16 4.21 15.41
N LYS A 94 11.52 5.49 15.60
CA LYS A 94 12.85 5.91 16.07
C LYS A 94 13.20 5.39 17.47
N ILE A 95 12.23 5.28 18.38
CA ILE A 95 12.41 4.73 19.74
C ILE A 95 12.17 3.21 19.81
N GLY A 96 12.13 2.50 18.68
CA GLY A 96 12.06 1.04 18.63
C GLY A 96 10.73 0.40 19.04
N LEU A 97 9.71 1.18 19.40
CA LEU A 97 8.38 0.66 19.79
C LEU A 97 7.74 -0.12 18.64
N ALA A 98 7.53 -1.43 18.84
CA ALA A 98 6.96 -2.31 17.83
C ALA A 98 5.57 -1.83 17.35
N SER A 99 5.30 -1.95 16.04
CA SER A 99 3.99 -1.57 15.51
C SER A 99 2.93 -2.59 15.91
N ARG A 100 1.85 -2.15 16.58
CA ARG A 100 0.68 -3.00 16.85
C ARG A 100 0.13 -3.63 15.55
N LYS A 101 0.27 -2.95 14.40
CA LYS A 101 -0.11 -3.44 13.06
C LYS A 101 0.79 -4.55 12.49
N HIS A 102 1.80 -5.05 13.22
CA HIS A 102 2.66 -6.15 12.75
C HIS A 102 2.46 -7.48 13.51
N ARG A 103 1.95 -7.45 14.75
CA ARG A 103 1.62 -8.70 15.46
C ARG A 103 0.24 -9.17 15.03
N TRP A 104 0.13 -10.42 14.57
CA TRP A 104 -1.17 -11.08 14.36
C TRP A 104 -1.61 -11.71 15.68
N THR A 105 -2.88 -11.54 16.06
CA THR A 105 -3.46 -12.22 17.22
C THR A 105 -4.03 -13.59 16.82
N PRO A 106 -4.14 -14.56 17.75
CA PRO A 106 -4.83 -15.82 17.50
C PRO A 106 -6.28 -15.61 17.03
N GLU A 107 -6.94 -14.54 17.48
CA GLU A 107 -8.31 -14.18 17.09
C GLU A 107 -8.37 -13.71 15.64
N GLU A 108 -7.40 -12.90 15.18
CA GLU A 108 -7.28 -12.53 13.77
C GLU A 108 -6.96 -13.74 12.91
N ASP A 109 -6.04 -14.61 13.35
CA ASP A 109 -5.71 -15.85 12.62
C ASP A 109 -6.92 -16.76 12.47
N ARG A 110 -7.71 -16.99 13.53
CA ARG A 110 -8.98 -17.75 13.44
C ARG A 110 -9.96 -17.13 12.44
N ARG A 111 -10.01 -15.79 12.33
CA ARG A 111 -10.84 -15.10 11.33
C ARG A 111 -10.29 -15.25 9.91
N VAL A 112 -8.96 -15.20 9.72
CA VAL A 112 -8.33 -15.50 8.42
C VAL A 112 -8.63 -16.93 8.00
N LEU A 113 -8.36 -17.92 8.87
CA LEU A 113 -8.63 -19.34 8.60
C LEU A 113 -10.09 -19.59 8.17
N ARG A 114 -11.05 -18.97 8.87
CA ARG A 114 -12.50 -19.15 8.62
C ARG A 114 -13.01 -18.41 7.38
N LEU A 115 -12.63 -17.14 7.19
CA LEU A 115 -13.27 -16.25 6.23
C LEU A 115 -12.49 -16.11 4.92
N TYR A 116 -11.16 -16.22 4.94
CA TYR A 116 -10.33 -16.06 3.74
C TYR A 116 -10.65 -17.03 2.60
N PRO A 117 -10.99 -18.32 2.86
CA PRO A 117 -11.34 -19.27 1.80
C PRO A 117 -12.48 -18.81 0.90
N SER A 118 -13.58 -18.30 1.46
CA SER A 118 -14.85 -18.15 0.74
C SER A 118 -15.52 -16.78 0.87
N ALA A 119 -15.34 -16.05 1.99
CA ALA A 119 -16.08 -14.82 2.24
C ALA A 119 -15.62 -13.66 1.32
N PRO A 120 -16.53 -12.75 0.91
CA PRO A 120 -16.16 -11.58 0.11
C PRO A 120 -15.22 -10.64 0.88
N TRP A 121 -14.39 -9.88 0.15
CA TRP A 121 -13.44 -8.95 0.77
C TRP A 121 -14.10 -7.89 1.67
N SER A 122 -15.35 -7.50 1.39
CA SER A 122 -16.15 -6.60 2.22
C SER A 122 -16.44 -7.16 3.61
N GLU A 123 -16.65 -8.47 3.73
CA GLU A 123 -16.89 -9.16 4.99
C GLU A 123 -15.58 -9.39 5.75
N ILE A 124 -14.53 -9.85 5.04
CA ILE A 124 -13.20 -10.06 5.63
C ILE A 124 -12.64 -8.77 6.24
N LEU A 125 -12.77 -7.63 5.55
CA LEU A 125 -12.28 -6.33 6.05
C LEU A 125 -13.13 -5.77 7.21
N LYS A 126 -14.42 -6.13 7.31
CA LYS A 126 -15.25 -5.84 8.49
C LYS A 126 -14.85 -6.71 9.68
N ALA A 127 -14.57 -7.99 9.45
CA ALA A 127 -14.17 -8.94 10.49
C ALA A 127 -12.74 -8.74 10.99
N ILE A 128 -11.84 -8.19 10.16
CA ILE A 128 -10.43 -7.95 10.48
C ILE A 128 -10.10 -6.45 10.26
N PRO A 129 -10.66 -5.55 11.09
CA PRO A 129 -10.50 -4.11 10.90
C PRO A 129 -9.05 -3.67 11.05
N GLY A 130 -8.65 -2.65 10.29
CA GLY A 130 -7.30 -2.07 10.36
C GLY A 130 -6.19 -2.83 9.62
N ARG A 131 -6.49 -4.01 9.03
CA ARG A 131 -5.60 -4.75 8.12
C ARG A 131 -5.96 -4.44 6.65
N SER A 132 -4.94 -4.41 5.78
CA SER A 132 -5.12 -4.24 4.33
C SER A 132 -5.29 -5.60 3.63
N LYS A 133 -5.90 -5.61 2.42
CA LYS A 133 -6.03 -6.84 1.63
C LYS A 133 -4.70 -7.59 1.43
N PRO A 134 -3.57 -6.93 1.06
CA PRO A 134 -2.30 -7.61 0.90
C PRO A 134 -1.76 -8.21 2.21
N ALA A 135 -1.95 -7.54 3.35
CA ALA A 135 -1.52 -8.06 4.64
C ALA A 135 -2.30 -9.32 5.04
N ILE A 136 -3.61 -9.34 4.79
CA ILE A 136 -4.46 -10.52 5.02
C ILE A 136 -4.10 -11.68 4.09
N ALA A 137 -3.86 -11.39 2.80
CA ALA A 137 -3.46 -12.41 1.83
C ALA A 137 -2.09 -13.05 2.16
N GLU A 138 -1.11 -12.23 2.54
CA GLU A 138 0.20 -12.72 2.97
C GLU A 138 0.13 -13.50 4.29
N ARG A 139 -0.78 -13.14 5.21
CA ARG A 139 -1.02 -13.94 6.41
C ARG A 139 -1.68 -15.28 6.08
N ALA A 140 -2.70 -15.28 5.23
CA ALA A 140 -3.35 -16.52 4.80
C ALA A 140 -2.35 -17.48 4.14
N ARG A 141 -1.44 -16.97 3.29
CA ARG A 141 -0.33 -17.74 2.73
C ARG A 141 0.56 -18.35 3.81
N LYS A 142 0.93 -17.60 4.86
CA LYS A 142 1.69 -18.10 6.02
C LYS A 142 0.92 -19.11 6.89
N LEU A 143 -0.41 -19.05 6.87
CA LEU A 143 -1.30 -20.02 7.54
C LEU A 143 -1.65 -21.22 6.63
N GLY A 144 -1.09 -21.31 5.42
CA GLY A 144 -1.36 -22.39 4.46
C GLY A 144 -2.73 -22.31 3.76
N VAL A 145 -3.50 -21.23 4.00
CA VAL A 145 -4.86 -21.10 3.47
C VAL A 145 -4.87 -20.39 2.13
N ARG A 146 -5.45 -21.05 1.12
CA ARG A 146 -5.75 -20.46 -0.18
C ARG A 146 -7.21 -20.04 -0.25
N ARG A 147 -7.48 -18.97 -1.00
CA ARG A 147 -8.84 -18.54 -1.32
C ARG A 147 -9.42 -19.49 -2.34
N ILE A 148 -10.53 -20.15 -2.01
CA ILE A 148 -11.36 -20.84 -3.00
C ILE A 148 -11.87 -19.73 -3.91
N SER A 149 -11.51 -19.82 -5.19
CA SER A 149 -11.74 -18.69 -6.08
C SER A 149 -13.22 -18.62 -6.45
N TRP A 150 -13.94 -17.74 -5.75
CA TRP A 150 -15.27 -17.27 -6.15
C TRP A 150 -15.27 -16.62 -7.55
N GLU A 151 -14.10 -16.17 -8.03
CA GLU A 151 -13.87 -15.77 -9.41
C GLU A 151 -13.77 -17.01 -10.34
N VAL A 152 -13.15 -18.12 -9.92
CA VAL A 152 -13.19 -19.39 -10.68
C VAL A 152 -14.61 -19.91 -10.80
N ALA A 153 -15.43 -19.89 -9.75
CA ALA A 153 -16.86 -20.25 -9.87
C ALA A 153 -17.65 -19.36 -10.87
N LYS A 154 -17.12 -18.19 -11.24
CA LYS A 154 -17.66 -17.31 -12.30
C LYS A 154 -16.95 -17.44 -13.65
N HIS A 155 -15.74 -18.01 -13.67
CA HIS A 155 -14.86 -18.15 -14.83
C HIS A 155 -14.64 -19.60 -15.29
N GLU A 156 -15.23 -20.58 -14.59
CA GLU A 156 -15.09 -22.04 -14.78
C GLU A 156 -15.40 -22.50 -16.20
N ASN A 157 -16.12 -21.69 -16.98
CA ASN A 157 -16.51 -22.00 -18.35
C ASN A 157 -15.82 -21.16 -19.46
N ARG A 158 -15.07 -20.07 -19.19
CA ARG A 158 -14.66 -19.14 -20.30
C ARG A 158 -13.28 -18.46 -20.31
N SER A 159 -12.49 -18.40 -19.22
CA SER A 159 -11.31 -17.50 -19.20
C SER A 159 -9.93 -18.14 -18.97
N SER A 160 -9.83 -19.22 -18.19
CA SER A 160 -8.52 -19.59 -17.59
C SER A 160 -7.75 -20.72 -18.28
N TRP A 161 -8.39 -21.52 -19.13
CA TRP A 161 -7.74 -22.66 -19.80
C TRP A 161 -7.87 -22.49 -21.31
N TRP A 162 -6.74 -22.28 -21.99
CA TRP A 162 -6.59 -22.43 -23.43
C TRP A 162 -6.23 -23.90 -23.68
N ASN A 163 -7.09 -24.65 -24.37
CA ASN A 163 -6.79 -26.02 -24.77
C ASN A 163 -6.00 -26.06 -26.10
N GLU A 164 -5.54 -27.24 -26.49
CA GLU A 164 -4.75 -27.44 -27.71
C GLU A 164 -5.54 -27.13 -28.99
N GLY A 165 -6.84 -27.46 -29.03
CA GLY A 165 -7.73 -27.10 -30.13
C GLY A 165 -7.99 -25.59 -30.24
N ASP A 166 -8.14 -24.87 -29.12
CA ASP A 166 -8.22 -23.39 -29.13
C ASP A 166 -6.95 -22.78 -29.73
N GLN A 167 -5.79 -23.36 -29.39
CA GLN A 167 -4.48 -22.93 -29.88
C GLN A 167 -4.32 -23.24 -31.38
N GLU A 168 -4.76 -24.41 -31.83
CA GLU A 168 -4.76 -24.82 -33.24
C GLU A 168 -5.69 -23.92 -34.07
N GLN A 169 -6.90 -23.64 -33.60
CA GLN A 169 -7.86 -22.77 -34.28
C GLN A 169 -7.36 -21.31 -34.34
N LEU A 170 -6.71 -20.81 -33.28
CA LEU A 170 -6.04 -19.51 -33.31
C LEU A 170 -4.90 -19.46 -34.34
N CYS A 171 -4.05 -20.49 -34.39
CA CYS A 171 -2.99 -20.61 -35.40
C CYS A 171 -3.55 -20.64 -36.82
N LYS A 172 -4.54 -21.52 -37.08
CA LYS A 172 -5.16 -21.69 -38.40
C LYS A 172 -5.90 -20.42 -38.85
N GLY A 173 -6.67 -19.79 -37.97
CA GLY A 173 -7.40 -18.56 -38.29
C GLY A 173 -6.47 -17.41 -38.67
N LEU A 174 -5.39 -17.21 -37.92
CA LEU A 174 -4.37 -16.19 -38.22
C LEU A 174 -3.59 -16.51 -39.51
N TYR A 175 -3.22 -17.78 -39.72
CA TYR A 175 -2.53 -18.22 -40.93
C TYR A 175 -3.37 -18.03 -42.20
N LEU A 176 -4.69 -18.29 -42.11
CA LEU A 176 -5.65 -18.08 -43.20
C LEU A 176 -6.09 -16.61 -43.37
N GLY A 177 -5.54 -15.68 -42.58
CA GLY A 177 -5.83 -14.25 -42.69
C GLY A 177 -7.23 -13.84 -42.21
N PHE A 178 -7.89 -14.65 -41.37
CA PHE A 178 -9.21 -14.30 -40.84
C PHE A 178 -9.14 -13.12 -39.85
N PRO A 179 -10.15 -12.22 -39.83
CA PRO A 179 -10.25 -11.17 -38.83
C PRO A 179 -10.21 -11.72 -37.41
N ILE A 180 -9.50 -11.06 -36.51
CA ILE A 180 -9.31 -11.50 -35.12
C ILE A 180 -10.64 -11.55 -34.34
N GLU A 181 -11.61 -10.73 -34.76
CA GLU A 181 -13.00 -10.70 -34.31
C GLU A 181 -13.75 -12.00 -34.69
N LEU A 182 -13.54 -12.50 -35.91
CA LEU A 182 -14.12 -13.76 -36.38
C LEU A 182 -13.53 -14.93 -35.60
N ILE A 183 -12.21 -14.94 -35.40
CA ILE A 183 -11.51 -15.96 -34.60
C ILE A 183 -12.01 -15.94 -33.15
N ALA A 184 -12.22 -14.75 -32.57
CA ALA A 184 -12.78 -14.62 -31.22
C ALA A 184 -14.23 -15.11 -31.11
N ALA A 185 -15.07 -14.85 -32.12
CA ALA A 185 -16.42 -15.37 -32.21
C ALA A 185 -16.43 -16.91 -32.34
N LEU A 186 -15.60 -17.48 -33.21
CA LEU A 186 -15.46 -18.94 -33.40
C LEU A 186 -15.00 -19.66 -32.14
N LEU A 187 -14.03 -19.08 -31.41
CA LEU A 187 -13.56 -19.61 -30.12
C LEU A 187 -14.55 -19.38 -28.97
N GLY A 188 -15.60 -18.57 -29.16
CA GLY A 188 -16.53 -18.17 -28.10
C GLY A 188 -15.89 -17.35 -26.98
N ARG A 189 -14.76 -16.66 -27.25
CA ARG A 189 -13.95 -15.94 -26.24
C ARG A 189 -13.96 -14.42 -26.47
N PRO A 190 -13.75 -13.61 -25.41
CA PRO A 190 -13.59 -12.17 -25.57
C PRO A 190 -12.40 -11.83 -26.47
N LEU A 191 -12.59 -10.94 -27.43
CA LEU A 191 -11.57 -10.47 -28.40
C LEU A 191 -10.22 -10.17 -27.73
N GLU A 192 -10.25 -9.40 -26.64
CA GLU A 192 -9.08 -9.03 -25.85
C GLU A 192 -8.27 -10.23 -25.30
N SER A 193 -8.94 -11.36 -25.02
CA SER A 193 -8.27 -12.60 -24.58
C SER A 193 -7.51 -13.26 -25.73
N VAL A 194 -8.10 -13.26 -26.93
CA VAL A 194 -7.53 -13.84 -28.14
C VAL A 194 -6.36 -13.00 -28.65
N VAL A 195 -6.52 -11.67 -28.65
CA VAL A 195 -5.45 -10.68 -28.91
C VAL A 195 -4.25 -10.91 -27.99
N ARG A 196 -4.45 -10.93 -26.68
CA ARG A 196 -3.36 -11.16 -25.71
C ARG A 196 -2.71 -12.53 -25.87
N ARG A 197 -3.47 -13.57 -26.23
CA ARG A 197 -2.92 -14.90 -26.51
C ARG A 197 -2.03 -14.88 -27.75
N ALA A 198 -2.52 -14.33 -28.86
CA ALA A 198 -1.79 -14.26 -30.12
C ALA A 198 -0.47 -13.48 -30.02
N ILE A 199 -0.47 -12.36 -29.26
CA ILE A 199 0.74 -11.60 -28.93
C ILE A 199 1.68 -12.45 -28.07
N LYS A 200 1.16 -13.08 -26.99
CA LYS A 200 1.98 -13.89 -26.06
C LYS A 200 2.61 -15.12 -26.72
N THR A 201 1.94 -15.73 -27.70
CA THR A 201 2.47 -16.87 -28.47
C THR A 201 3.25 -16.45 -29.71
N GLY A 202 3.47 -15.15 -29.94
CA GLY A 202 4.24 -14.63 -31.07
C GLY A 202 3.58 -14.80 -32.45
N LEU A 203 2.33 -15.28 -32.50
CA LEU A 203 1.56 -15.51 -33.73
C LEU A 203 1.11 -14.19 -34.38
N TRP A 204 0.91 -13.16 -33.55
CA TRP A 204 0.59 -11.82 -34.02
C TRP A 204 1.74 -10.88 -33.67
N ARG A 205 2.64 -10.67 -34.65
CA ARG A 205 3.65 -9.61 -34.56
C ARG A 205 2.93 -8.27 -34.68
N LYS A 206 3.26 -7.32 -33.80
CA LYS A 206 2.68 -5.98 -33.80
C LYS A 206 2.75 -5.38 -35.22
N PRO A 207 1.63 -4.97 -35.85
CA PRO A 207 1.72 -3.80 -36.69
C PRO A 207 2.11 -2.64 -35.77
N LEU A 208 3.27 -2.02 -36.02
CA LEU A 208 3.48 -0.66 -35.55
C LEU A 208 2.34 0.18 -36.16
N PHE A 209 1.72 1.06 -35.37
CA PHE A 209 0.68 1.97 -35.85
C PHE A 209 1.23 2.78 -37.04
N ALA A 210 0.76 2.45 -38.25
CA ALA A 210 1.34 2.97 -39.49
C ALA A 210 0.33 3.12 -40.64
N CYS A 211 -0.91 3.52 -40.33
CA CYS A 211 -1.72 4.37 -41.21
C CYS A 211 -2.97 4.93 -40.49
N MET A 212 -3.07 6.27 -40.47
CA MET A 212 -4.26 7.08 -40.12
C MET A 212 -4.74 7.00 -38.64
N SER A 213 -4.90 8.09 -37.89
CA SER A 213 -4.92 9.52 -38.24
C SER A 213 -3.85 10.33 -37.50
N PRO A 214 -3.45 11.51 -37.99
CA PRO A 214 -2.76 12.50 -37.18
C PRO A 214 -3.71 13.05 -36.10
N ASP A 215 -3.20 13.22 -34.88
CA ASP A 215 -3.32 14.46 -34.09
C ASP A 215 -2.71 14.24 -32.69
N ASN A 216 -1.96 15.26 -32.23
CA ASN A 216 -1.21 15.35 -30.98
C ASN A 216 -0.06 14.35 -30.75
N ASP A 217 1.09 14.76 -31.26
CA ASP A 217 2.30 14.86 -30.43
C ASP A 217 1.98 15.37 -29.00
N ASP A 218 2.54 14.74 -27.96
CA ASP A 218 3.67 15.35 -27.25
C ASP A 218 4.36 14.42 -26.22
N VAL A 219 5.60 14.04 -26.58
CA VAL A 219 6.83 13.81 -25.77
C VAL A 219 6.79 13.38 -24.28
N ASN A 220 7.38 12.21 -23.98
CA ASN A 220 8.78 12.06 -23.47
C ASN A 220 9.00 10.60 -22.99
N TYR A 221 9.88 9.76 -23.54
CA TYR A 221 11.37 9.78 -23.68
C TYR A 221 12.14 9.28 -22.43
N LEU A 222 13.31 8.65 -22.65
CA LEU A 222 14.29 8.06 -21.70
C LEU A 222 13.88 6.69 -21.10
N ASP A 223 14.72 5.65 -20.96
CA ASP A 223 16.09 5.27 -21.39
C ASP A 223 16.14 3.69 -21.39
N ASP A 224 17.15 2.91 -21.81
CA ASP A 224 18.56 3.11 -22.21
C ASP A 224 19.00 1.96 -23.19
N GLY A 225 20.17 2.09 -23.84
CA GLY A 225 21.07 0.94 -24.10
C GLY A 225 21.11 0.32 -25.51
N PRO A 226 22.29 0.04 -26.11
CA PRO A 226 22.42 -0.19 -27.55
C PRO A 226 22.38 -1.65 -28.02
N TYR A 227 22.10 -1.81 -29.32
CA TYR A 227 22.25 -3.06 -30.09
C TYR A 227 23.71 -3.28 -30.50
N GLU A 228 24.26 -4.47 -30.29
CA GLU A 228 25.46 -4.95 -30.99
C GLU A 228 25.25 -6.35 -31.60
N HIS A 229 25.72 -6.47 -32.85
CA HIS A 229 25.92 -7.69 -33.65
C HIS A 229 24.72 -8.63 -33.92
N TYR A 230 24.15 -8.48 -35.12
CA TYR A 230 23.33 -9.48 -35.81
C TYR A 230 24.22 -10.33 -36.74
N ASP A 231 24.27 -11.65 -36.52
CA ASP A 231 25.01 -12.60 -37.38
C ASP A 231 24.09 -13.12 -38.52
N PRO A 232 24.46 -12.94 -39.80
CA PRO A 232 23.61 -13.32 -40.93
C PRO A 232 23.64 -14.82 -41.31
N LEU A 233 24.41 -15.69 -40.64
CA LEU A 233 24.64 -17.07 -41.09
C LEU A 233 23.53 -18.10 -40.75
N TRP A 234 22.42 -17.71 -40.12
CA TRP A 234 21.34 -18.65 -39.75
C TRP A 234 20.40 -19.03 -40.91
N ALA A 235 20.50 -18.37 -42.07
CA ALA A 235 19.60 -18.57 -43.19
C ALA A 235 20.18 -19.53 -44.26
N GLN A 236 20.16 -20.85 -43.99
CA GLN A 236 20.11 -21.92 -45.01
C GLN A 236 19.99 -23.34 -44.42
N GLN A 237 18.75 -23.81 -44.18
CA GLN A 237 18.28 -25.12 -44.65
C GLN A 237 16.77 -24.99 -44.98
N PRO A 238 16.28 -25.50 -46.14
CA PRO A 238 14.86 -25.47 -46.48
C PRO A 238 14.03 -26.38 -45.56
N HIS A 239 12.75 -26.06 -45.41
CA HIS A 239 11.89 -26.70 -44.40
C HIS A 239 11.35 -28.05 -44.93
N PRO A 240 11.11 -29.07 -44.08
CA PRO A 240 10.58 -30.38 -44.51
C PRO A 240 9.28 -30.43 -45.32
N TRP A 241 8.63 -29.30 -45.61
CA TRP A 241 7.43 -29.22 -46.46
C TRP A 241 7.74 -28.89 -47.93
N ASP A 242 8.98 -28.52 -48.27
CA ASP A 242 9.39 -28.09 -49.62
C ASP A 242 9.63 -29.27 -50.58
N ARG A 243 8.77 -30.30 -50.54
CA ARG A 243 8.75 -31.42 -51.50
C ARG A 243 7.41 -31.49 -52.20
N GLU A 244 7.41 -31.04 -53.45
CA GLU A 244 6.29 -31.21 -54.38
C GLU A 244 5.97 -32.71 -54.58
N VAL A 245 4.68 -33.00 -54.72
CA VAL A 245 4.15 -34.35 -55.00
C VAL A 245 4.05 -34.51 -56.52
N PRO A 246 4.49 -35.64 -57.11
CA PRO A 246 4.51 -35.85 -58.56
C PRO A 246 3.11 -35.99 -59.19
#